data_AF-A0A2M8P2J1-F1
#
_entry.id   AF-A0A2M8P2J1-F1
#
_cell.length_a   1.000
_cell.length_b   1.000
_cell.length_c   1.000
_cell.angle_alpha   90.00
_cell.angle_beta   90.00
_cell.angle_gamma   90.00
#
_symmetry.space_group_name_H-M   'P 1'
#
loop_
_entity.id
_entity.type
_entity.pdbx_description
1 polymer ?
#
loop_
_entity_poly.entity_id
_entity_poly.type
_entity_poly.pdbx_seq_one_letter_code
_entity_poly.pdbx_strand_id
1 'polypeptide(L)' 'MLGAILIGLGALAFIGILLLDALRGTFGDFGPTQLLALGGSLGICLIGVSLLPLGDRPA' A
#
# COMPACT_ATOMS: atom_id res chain seq x y z
N MET A 1 -5.98 11.87 11.83
CA MET A 1 -4.60 11.49 11.39
C MET A 1 -4.44 10.07 10.83
N LEU A 2 -5.19 9.08 11.29
CA LEU A 2 -5.01 7.66 10.92
C LEU A 2 -5.04 7.41 9.39
N GLY A 3 -5.98 8.01 8.67
CA GLY A 3 -6.09 7.82 7.21
C GLY A 3 -4.81 8.18 6.44
N ALA A 4 -4.16 9.29 6.81
CA ALA A 4 -2.89 9.70 6.21
C ALA A 4 -1.75 8.72 6.52
N ILE A 5 -1.73 8.15 7.73
CA ILE A 5 -0.74 7.13 8.13
C ILE A 5 -0.94 5.86 7.30
N LEU A 6 -2.19 5.40 7.13
CA LEU A 6 -2.49 4.23 6.32
C LEU A 6 -2.08 4.44 4.86
N ILE A 7 -2.40 5.60 4.28
CA ILE A 7 -1.96 5.95 2.91
C ILE A 7 -0.42 5.92 2.83
N GLY A 8 0.27 6.53 3.78
CA GLY A 8 1.74 6.56 3.81
C GLY A 8 2.35 5.15 3.90
N LEU A 9 1.82 4.30 4.78
CA LEU A 9 2.28 2.91 4.93
C LEU A 9 1.98 2.07 3.69
N GLY A 10 0.79 2.21 3.11
CA GLY A 10 0.43 1.50 1.87
C GLY A 10 1.31 1.93 0.70
N ALA A 11 1.55 3.22 0.51
CA ALA A 11 2.45 3.73 -0.52
C ALA A 11 3.89 3.26 -0.32
N LEU A 12 4.40 3.29 0.91
CA LEU A 12 5.74 2.80 1.23
C LEU A 12 5.88 1.31 0.95
N ALA A 13 4.89 0.49 1.33
CA ALA A 13 4.88 -0.94 1.06
C ALA A 13 4.85 -1.22 -0.45
N PHE A 14 4.02 -0.51 -1.21
CA PHE A 14 3.92 -0.65 -2.66
C PHE A 14 5.26 -0.34 -3.34
N ILE A 15 5.86 0.81 -3.02
CA ILE A 15 7.18 1.22 -3.55
C ILE A 15 8.25 0.19 -3.15
N GLY A 16 8.25 -0.26 -1.90
CA GLY A 16 9.20 -1.27 -1.42
C GLY A 16 9.13 -2.57 -2.20
N ILE A 17 7.93 -3.06 -2.55
CA ILE A 17 7.77 -4.28 -3.36
C ILE A 17 8.30 -4.06 -4.78
N LEU A 18 8.02 -2.91 -5.39
CA LEU A 18 8.55 -2.57 -6.71
C LEU A 18 10.08 -2.47 -6.72
N LEU A 19 10.67 -1.89 -5.68
CA LEU A 19 12.12 -1.82 -5.53
C LEU A 19 12.74 -3.21 -5.37
N LEU A 20 12.11 -4.11 -4.59
CA LEU A 20 12.59 -5.48 -4.45
C LEU A 20 12.52 -6.25 -5.77
N ASP A 21 11.48 -6.04 -6.57
CA ASP A 21 11.38 -6.62 -7.91
C ASP A 21 12.44 -6.06 -8.87
N ALA A 22 12.66 -4.75 -8.87
CA ALA A 22 13.73 -4.12 -9.65
C ALA A 22 15.13 -4.64 -9.25
N LEU A 23 15.37 -4.84 -7.95
CA LEU A 23 16.62 -5.40 -7.44
C LEU A 23 16.82 -6.87 -7.82
N ARG A 24 15.73 -7.62 -8.03
CA ARG A 24 15.78 -9.00 -8.56
C ARG A 24 16.03 -9.04 -10.06
N GLY A 25 15.86 -7.91 -10.75
CA GLY A 25 16.02 -7.80 -12.21
C GLY A 25 14.90 -8.46 -13.00
N THR A 26 13.79 -8.80 -12.34
CA THR A 26 12.64 -9.51 -12.92
C THR A 26 11.65 -8.58 -13.61
N PHE A 27 11.60 -7.30 -13.21
CA PHE A 27 10.80 -6.22 -13.82
C PHE A 27 9.35 -6.63 -14.16
N GLY A 28 8.61 -7.11 -13.17
CA GLY A 28 7.19 -7.44 -13.28
C GLY A 28 6.85 -8.91 -13.14
N ASP A 29 7.84 -9.80 -12.94
CA ASP A 29 7.60 -11.20 -12.59
C ASP A 29 7.32 -11.36 -11.09
N PHE A 30 6.13 -10.89 -10.68
CA PHE A 30 5.70 -10.94 -9.29
C PHE A 30 5.18 -12.32 -8.92
N GLY A 31 5.77 -12.91 -7.88
CA GLY A 31 5.23 -14.14 -7.29
C GLY A 31 3.83 -13.92 -6.67
N PRO A 32 3.07 -15.00 -6.41
CA PRO A 32 1.71 -14.91 -5.86
C PRO A 32 1.62 -14.08 -4.58
N THR A 33 2.61 -14.23 -3.69
CA THR A 33 2.69 -13.47 -2.43
C THR A 33 2.96 -11.98 -2.67
N GLN A 34 3.77 -11.63 -3.67
CA GLN A 34 4.02 -10.22 -4.02
C GLN A 34 2.79 -9.56 -4.63
N LEU A 35 2.04 -10.28 -5.48
CA LEU A 35 0.76 -9.79 -6.01
C LEU A 35 -0.25 -9.52 -4.90
N LEU A 36 -0.38 -10.43 -3.92
CA LEU A 36 -1.22 -10.21 -2.75
C LEU A 36 -0.74 -9.01 -1.91
N ALA A 37 0.58 -8.85 -1.76
CA ALA A 37 1.14 -7.71 -1.03
C ALA A 37 0.89 -6.38 -1.76
N LEU A 38 1.02 -6.34 -3.10
CA LEU A 38 0.70 -5.17 -3.92
C LEU A 38 -0.79 -4.83 -3.80
N GLY A 39 -1.68 -5.81 -3.98
CA GLY A 39 -3.12 -5.64 -3.81
C GLY A 39 -3.50 -5.21 -2.39
N GLY A 40 -2.88 -5.80 -1.37
CA GLY A 40 -3.10 -5.44 0.03
C GLY A 40 -2.63 -4.02 0.35
N SER A 41 -1.49 -3.60 -0.18
CA SER A 41 -0.97 -2.24 -0.01
C SER A 41 -1.88 -1.19 -0.67
N LEU A 42 -2.43 -1.49 -1.85
CA LEU A 42 -3.48 -0.68 -2.48
C LEU A 42 -4.75 -0.66 -1.64
N GLY A 43 -5.17 -1.80 -1.09
CA GLY A 43 -6.31 -1.88 -0.18
C GLY A 43 -6.15 -1.00 1.05
N ILE A 44 -4.97 -1.01 1.68
CA ILE A 44 -4.65 -0.14 2.82
C ILE A 44 -4.73 1.34 2.42
N CYS A 45 -4.21 1.71 1.24
CA CYS A 45 -4.35 3.07 0.71
C CYS A 45 -5.83 3.46 0.54
N LEU A 46 -6.66 2.58 -0.03
CA LEU A 46 -8.08 2.84 -0.21
C LEU A 46 -8.82 3.01 1.12
N ILE A 47 -8.48 2.20 2.12
CA ILE A 47 -9.00 2.36 3.49
C ILE A 47 -8.52 3.71 4.06
N GLY A 48 -7.24 4.05 3.91
CA GLY A 48 -6.73 5.32 4.40
C GLY A 48 -7.42 6.53 3.74
N VAL A 49 -7.69 6.45 2.44
CA VAL A 49 -8.45 7.47 1.69
C VAL A 49 -9.89 7.55 2.16
N SER A 50 -10.56 6.43 2.39
CA SER A 50 -11.95 6.43 2.89
C SER A 50 -12.08 6.98 4.31
N LEU A 51 -10.99 6.98 5.07
CA LEU A 51 -10.90 7.60 6.40
C LEU A 51 -10.57 9.11 6.37
N LEU A 52 -10.15 9.69 5.23
CA LEU A 52 -9.88 11.12 5.14
C LEU A 52 -11.12 12.00 5.46
N PRO A 53 -12.34 11.70 4.93
CA PRO A 53 -13.53 12.49 5.23
C PRO A 53 -13.98 12.40 6.69
N LEU A 54 -13.61 11.32 7.40
CA LEU A 54 -13.98 11.10 8.81
C LEU A 54 -13.18 12.01 9.76
N GLY A 55 -12.04 12.55 9.32
CA GLY A 55 -11.23 13.48 10.11
C GLY A 55 -10.83 12.87 11.46
N ASP A 56 -11.04 13.62 12.53
CA ASP A 56 -10.81 13.16 13.92
C ASP A 56 -12.11 12.84 14.66
N ARG A 57 -13.22 12.64 13.92
CA ARG A 57 -14.48 12.19 14.50
C ARG A 57 -14.53 10.67 14.41
N PRO A 58 -14.29 9.92 15.50
CA PRO A 58 -14.63 8.51 15.50
C PRO A 58 -16.15 8.39 15.27
N ALA A 59 -16.52 7.41 14.45
CA ALA A 59 -17.91 7.04 14.24
C ALA A 59 -18.58 6.64 15.56
#